data_AF-A0AAU8XDK7-F1
#
_entry.id   AF-A0AAU8XDK7-F1
#
_cell.length_a   1.000
_cell.length_b   1.000
_cell.length_c   1.000
_cell.angle_alpha   90.00
_cell.angle_beta   90.00
_cell.angle_gamma   90.00
#
_symmetry.space_group_name_H-M   'P 1'
#
loop_
_entity.id
_entity.type
_entity.pdbx_description
1 polymer ?
#
loop_
_entity_poly.entity_id
_entity_poly.type
_entity_poly.pdbx_seq_one_letter_code
_entity_poly.pdbx_strand_id
1 'polypeptide(L)'
;MSDIDVQQMIGPSAVMHGAEINLEEAIRVSQEKFPDRSFCIVNEWVWLDLDAPDLVVEELALEGMKPIMLLVFDVLFDSSTNSKSHWFRSTPLMDFTDGMFFQTQHKLYVLLGNGRRKSISLSAVMRMF
;
A
#
# COMPACT_ATOMS: atom_id res chain seq x y z
N MET A 1 5.74 -11.22 15.37
CA MET A 1 5.43 -12.12 14.24
C MET A 1 6.61 -12.06 13.29
N SER A 2 7.08 -13.21 12.81
CA SER A 2 8.17 -13.25 11.82
C SER A 2 7.61 -12.84 10.44
N ASP A 3 8.43 -12.26 9.56
CA ASP A 3 8.02 -11.94 8.18
C ASP A 3 7.48 -13.18 7.44
N ILE A 4 7.97 -14.36 7.83
CA ILE A 4 7.56 -15.68 7.35
C ILE A 4 6.10 -15.99 7.73
N ASP A 5 5.67 -15.66 8.96
CA ASP A 5 4.28 -15.90 9.39
C ASP A 5 3.30 -15.05 8.57
N VAL A 6 3.67 -13.81 8.28
CA VAL A 6 2.82 -12.93 7.46
C VAL A 6 2.84 -13.40 6.01
N GLN A 7 3.96 -13.82 5.44
CA GLN A 7 3.95 -14.38 4.08
C GLN A 7 3.16 -15.69 3.97
N GLN A 8 3.16 -16.54 5.00
CA GLN A 8 2.43 -17.82 5.05
C GLN A 8 0.93 -17.68 5.37
N MET A 9 0.53 -16.69 6.17
CA MET A 9 -0.88 -16.41 6.47
C MET A 9 -1.71 -16.07 5.23
N ILE A 10 -1.03 -15.73 4.16
CA ILE A 10 -1.63 -15.14 3.01
C ILE A 10 -1.49 -16.17 1.87
N GLY A 11 -2.57 -16.89 1.53
CA GLY A 11 -2.58 -17.99 0.54
C GLY A 11 -2.24 -17.62 -0.92
N PRO A 12 -2.71 -18.37 -1.94
CA PRO A 12 -2.39 -18.08 -3.34
C PRO A 12 -2.75 -16.62 -3.69
N SER A 13 -1.88 -15.98 -4.47
CA SER A 13 -1.94 -14.54 -4.79
C SER A 13 -1.68 -14.35 -6.26
N ALA A 14 -2.39 -13.40 -6.86
CA ALA A 14 -1.98 -12.86 -8.14
C ALA A 14 -0.73 -11.98 -7.93
N VAL A 15 0.23 -12.10 -8.84
CA VAL A 15 1.29 -11.09 -8.97
C VAL A 15 0.65 -9.78 -9.40
N MET A 16 1.06 -8.68 -8.79
CA MET A 16 0.66 -7.34 -9.21
C MET A 16 1.93 -6.57 -9.58
N HIS A 17 2.01 -6.14 -10.83
CA HIS A 17 3.15 -5.36 -11.31
C HIS A 17 3.14 -3.98 -10.67
N GLY A 18 4.25 -3.59 -10.05
CA GLY A 18 4.56 -2.22 -9.72
C GLY A 18 5.47 -1.60 -10.76
N ALA A 19 6.04 -0.44 -10.47
CA ALA A 19 6.93 0.24 -11.40
C ALA A 19 8.31 -0.43 -11.46
N GLU A 20 8.81 -0.59 -12.69
CA GLU A 20 10.17 -1.05 -13.00
C GLU A 20 11.11 0.14 -13.22
N ILE A 21 11.21 1.00 -12.22
CA ILE A 21 12.16 2.12 -12.18
C ILE A 21 13.04 2.02 -10.94
N ASN A 22 14.22 2.64 -10.99
CA ASN A 22 15.12 2.68 -9.83
C ASN A 22 14.63 3.69 -8.76
N LEU A 23 15.26 3.62 -7.59
CA LEU A 23 14.87 4.44 -6.44
C LEU A 23 15.05 5.94 -6.71
N GLU A 24 16.15 6.35 -7.35
CA GLU A 24 16.39 7.77 -7.65
C GLU A 24 15.32 8.35 -8.60
N GLU A 25 14.95 7.59 -9.63
CA GLU A 25 13.89 7.94 -10.57
C GLU A 25 12.55 8.05 -9.85
N ALA A 26 12.23 7.07 -9.00
CA ALA A 26 11.00 7.05 -8.22
C ALA A 26 10.88 8.25 -7.27
N ILE A 27 11.98 8.66 -6.63
CA ILE A 27 12.03 9.89 -5.83
C ILE A 27 11.72 11.10 -6.71
N ARG A 28 12.41 11.22 -7.85
CA ARG A 28 12.28 12.38 -8.75
C ARG A 28 10.85 12.53 -9.27
N VAL A 29 10.28 11.48 -9.87
CA VAL A 29 8.92 11.54 -10.44
C VAL A 29 7.85 11.79 -9.38
N SER A 30 8.04 11.29 -8.16
CA SER A 30 7.12 11.53 -7.05
C SER A 30 7.14 12.99 -6.61
N GLN A 31 8.32 13.59 -6.52
CA GLN A 31 8.48 15.01 -6.19
C GLN A 31 7.93 15.92 -7.30
N GLU A 32 8.15 15.56 -8.56
CA GLU A 32 7.64 16.32 -9.71
C GLU A 32 6.11 16.27 -9.79
N LYS A 33 5.52 15.09 -9.58
CA LYS A 33 4.07 14.89 -9.72
C LYS A 33 3.28 15.30 -8.47
N PHE A 34 3.87 15.17 -7.28
CA PHE A 34 3.22 15.43 -6.00
C PHE A 34 4.10 16.28 -5.07
N PRO A 35 4.44 17.53 -5.45
CA PRO A 35 5.45 18.34 -4.76
C PRO A 35 5.14 18.63 -3.28
N ASP A 36 3.87 18.78 -2.93
CA ASP A 36 3.44 19.16 -1.57
C ASP A 36 3.02 17.96 -0.71
N ARG A 37 3.27 16.73 -1.16
CA ARG A 37 2.78 15.53 -0.50
C ARG A 37 3.91 14.67 0.03
N SER A 38 3.76 14.21 1.27
CA SER A 38 4.65 13.17 1.79
C SER A 38 4.47 11.86 1.03
N PHE A 39 5.57 11.19 0.72
CA PHE A 39 5.56 9.93 0.00
C PHE A 39 6.51 8.90 0.60
N CYS A 40 6.16 7.65 0.42
CA CYS A 40 6.95 6.49 0.81
C CYS A 40 7.13 5.59 -0.40
N ILE A 41 8.38 5.28 -0.73
CA ILE A 41 8.72 4.35 -1.80
C ILE A 41 8.93 2.99 -1.15
N VAL A 42 8.17 2.02 -1.62
CA VAL A 42 8.10 0.70 -1.02
C VAL A 42 8.44 -0.36 -2.05
N ASN A 43 9.01 -1.44 -1.53
CA ASN A 43 9.16 -2.71 -2.22
C ASN A 43 8.50 -3.79 -1.34
N GLU A 44 8.39 -5.02 -1.82
CA GLU A 44 7.80 -6.13 -1.05
C GLU A 44 6.45 -5.71 -0.44
N TRP A 45 5.44 -5.53 -1.28
CA TRP A 45 4.14 -5.00 -0.87
C TRP A 45 2.99 -5.91 -1.30
N VAL A 46 1.88 -5.82 -0.57
CA VAL A 46 0.66 -6.58 -0.84
C VAL A 46 -0.53 -5.64 -0.91
N TRP A 47 -1.19 -5.64 -2.06
CA TRP A 47 -2.49 -5.02 -2.28
C TRP A 47 -3.59 -5.89 -1.69
N LEU A 48 -4.31 -5.35 -0.71
CA LEU A 48 -5.37 -6.02 0.01
C LEU A 48 -6.73 -5.48 -0.43
N ASP A 49 -7.48 -6.26 -1.21
CA ASP A 49 -8.90 -6.05 -1.42
C ASP A 49 -9.65 -6.50 -0.15
N LEU A 50 -10.34 -5.58 0.51
CA LEU A 50 -11.03 -5.87 1.77
C LEU A 50 -12.40 -6.45 1.49
N ASP A 51 -12.63 -7.66 2.00
CA ASP A 51 -13.96 -8.22 2.16
C ASP A 51 -14.59 -7.60 3.41
N ALA A 52 -15.36 -6.53 3.18
CA ALA A 52 -15.97 -5.68 4.19
C ALA A 52 -17.50 -5.67 4.02
N PRO A 53 -18.28 -5.51 5.10
CA PRO A 53 -19.73 -5.35 4.99
C PRO A 53 -20.10 -4.15 4.11
N ASP A 54 -21.23 -4.25 3.39
CA ASP A 54 -21.72 -3.22 2.46
C ASP A 54 -21.77 -1.82 3.10
N LEU A 55 -22.24 -1.71 4.34
CA LEU A 55 -22.27 -0.44 5.08
C LEU A 55 -20.89 0.23 5.17
N VAL A 56 -19.83 -0.56 5.41
CA VAL A 56 -18.46 -0.03 5.48
C VAL A 56 -17.97 0.38 4.10
N VAL A 57 -18.32 -0.39 3.06
CA VAL A 57 -17.97 -0.05 1.68
C VAL A 57 -18.65 1.25 1.24
N GLU A 58 -19.92 1.45 1.61
CA GLU A 58 -20.67 2.67 1.35
C GLU A 58 -20.08 3.88 2.10
N GLU A 59 -19.76 3.73 3.39
CA GLU A 59 -19.10 4.78 4.19
C GLU A 59 -17.76 5.21 3.58
N LEU A 60 -16.92 4.24 3.19
CA LEU A 60 -15.67 4.54 2.49
C LEU A 60 -15.92 5.27 1.17
N ALA A 61 -16.90 4.85 0.39
CA ALA A 61 -17.23 5.47 -0.89
C ALA A 61 -17.70 6.93 -0.72
N LEU A 62 -18.46 7.25 0.34
CA LEU A 62 -18.88 8.62 0.66
C LEU A 62 -17.70 9.54 0.95
N GLU A 63 -16.60 8.99 1.48
CA GLU A 63 -15.34 9.70 1.72
C GLU A 63 -14.37 9.66 0.52
N GLY A 64 -14.80 9.11 -0.62
CA GLY A 64 -13.96 8.97 -1.82
C GLY A 64 -12.87 7.90 -1.68
N MET A 65 -13.03 6.97 -0.75
CA MET A 65 -12.13 5.85 -0.53
C MET A 65 -12.67 4.55 -1.13
N LYS A 66 -11.76 3.61 -1.36
CA LYS A 66 -12.01 2.24 -1.81
C LYS A 66 -11.66 1.29 -0.66
N PRO A 67 -12.35 0.14 -0.52
CA PRO A 67 -12.06 -0.88 0.49
C PRO A 67 -10.79 -1.66 0.11
N ILE A 68 -9.67 -0.94 -0.02
CA ILE A 68 -8.39 -1.44 -0.48
C ILE A 68 -7.31 -0.83 0.41
N MET A 69 -6.40 -1.65 0.91
CA MET A 69 -5.26 -1.20 1.72
C MET A 69 -3.96 -1.81 1.21
N LEU A 70 -2.85 -1.19 1.57
CA LEU A 70 -1.51 -1.70 1.29
C LEU A 70 -0.91 -2.28 2.56
N LEU A 71 -0.36 -3.49 2.48
CA LEU A 71 0.53 -4.05 3.49
C LEU A 71 1.97 -3.96 2.96
N VAL A 72 2.84 -3.31 3.73
CA VAL A 72 4.21 -2.98 3.33
C VAL A 72 5.19 -3.75 4.21
N PHE A 73 6.14 -4.43 3.58
CA PHE A 73 7.22 -5.15 4.25
C PHE A 73 8.58 -4.47 4.09
N ASP A 74 8.80 -3.74 2.99
CA ASP A 74 10.07 -3.05 2.75
C ASP A 74 9.85 -1.58 2.37
N VAL A 75 10.47 -0.68 3.13
CA VAL A 75 10.49 0.76 2.85
C VAL A 75 11.87 1.13 2.37
N LEU A 76 11.95 1.49 1.09
CA LEU A 76 13.18 1.93 0.45
C LEU A 76 13.50 3.39 0.77
N PHE A 77 12.46 4.23 0.86
CA PHE A 77 12.58 5.65 1.15
C PHE A 77 11.28 6.20 1.76
N ASP A 78 11.40 7.15 2.69
CA ASP A 78 10.26 7.87 3.25
C ASP A 78 10.61 9.35 3.37
N SER A 79 9.82 10.21 2.74
CA SER A 79 10.08 11.65 2.71
C SER A 79 9.81 12.34 4.05
N SER A 80 9.17 11.66 5.01
CA SER A 80 8.72 12.21 6.29
C SER A 80 9.50 11.70 7.50
N THR A 81 10.29 10.64 7.34
CA THR A 81 11.03 10.01 8.44
C THR A 81 12.19 9.16 7.91
N ASN A 82 13.24 9.00 8.72
CA ASN A 82 14.32 8.05 8.45
C ASN A 82 14.11 6.69 9.16
N SER A 83 12.92 6.44 9.72
CA SER A 83 12.64 5.24 10.50
C SER A 83 12.50 4.00 9.61
N LYS A 84 13.24 2.93 9.95
CA LYS A 84 13.03 1.60 9.39
C LYS A 84 11.93 0.90 10.20
N SER A 85 10.67 1.06 9.79
CA SER A 85 9.60 0.23 10.35
C SER A 85 9.74 -1.20 9.81
N HIS A 86 9.44 -2.21 10.63
CA HIS A 86 9.55 -3.61 10.21
C HIS A 86 8.48 -4.00 9.19
N TRP A 87 7.23 -3.55 9.36
CA TRP A 87 6.12 -3.70 8.41
C TRP A 87 4.91 -2.90 8.93
N PHE A 88 3.99 -2.49 8.04
CA PHE A 88 2.78 -1.76 8.45
C PHE A 88 1.68 -1.86 7.38
N ARG A 89 0.45 -1.46 7.76
CA ARG A 89 -0.67 -1.28 6.82
C ARG A 89 -0.95 0.20 6.57
N SER A 90 -1.30 0.55 5.34
CA SER A 90 -1.78 1.90 5.00
C SER A 90 -3.19 2.15 5.54
N THR A 91 -3.70 3.36 5.38
CA THR A 91 -5.14 3.64 5.39
C THR A 91 -5.78 3.26 4.03
N PRO A 92 -7.12 3.29 3.90
CA PRO A 92 -7.78 2.94 2.65
C PRO A 92 -7.33 3.80 1.45
N LEU A 93 -7.35 3.18 0.28
CA LEU A 93 -7.00 3.77 -1.00
C LEU A 93 -8.02 4.85 -1.37
N MET A 94 -7.57 6.05 -1.68
CA MET A 94 -8.39 7.05 -2.38
C MET A 94 -8.27 6.87 -3.89
N ASP A 95 -7.03 6.80 -4.39
CA ASP A 95 -6.79 6.74 -5.82
C ASP A 95 -5.51 5.99 -6.18
N PHE A 96 -5.51 5.34 -7.35
CA PHE A 96 -4.36 4.60 -7.87
C PHE A 96 -4.09 5.02 -9.31
N THR A 97 -2.93 5.63 -9.54
CA THR A 97 -2.56 6.18 -10.86
C THR A 97 -1.21 5.66 -11.36
N ASP A 98 -1.04 5.67 -12.68
CA ASP A 98 0.17 5.28 -13.40
C ASP A 98 0.73 3.90 -13.05
N GLY A 99 -0.10 3.01 -12.51
CA GLY A 99 0.33 1.68 -12.11
C GLY A 99 1.29 1.65 -10.91
N MET A 100 1.52 2.77 -10.22
CA MET A 100 2.49 2.82 -9.12
C MET A 100 2.13 3.76 -7.96
N PHE A 101 1.27 4.75 -8.18
CA PHE A 101 0.96 5.76 -7.18
C PHE A 101 -0.30 5.37 -6.39
N PHE A 102 -0.11 4.74 -5.24
CA PHE A 102 -1.16 4.38 -4.30
C PHE A 102 -1.39 5.53 -3.32
N GLN A 103 -2.48 6.26 -3.49
CA GLN A 103 -2.77 7.47 -2.74
C GLN A 103 -3.75 7.18 -1.60
N THR A 104 -3.37 7.53 -0.37
CA THR A 104 -4.27 7.55 0.80
C THR A 104 -4.49 8.98 1.28
N GLN A 105 -5.39 9.20 2.24
CA GLN A 105 -5.71 10.54 2.73
C GLN A 105 -4.47 11.41 3.07
N HIS A 106 -3.45 10.82 3.67
CA HIS A 106 -2.29 11.57 4.17
C HIS A 106 -0.96 11.23 3.49
N LYS A 107 -0.89 10.12 2.75
CA LYS A 107 0.38 9.64 2.22
C LYS A 107 0.25 9.08 0.82
N LEU A 108 1.27 9.32 0.02
CA LEU A 108 1.47 8.62 -1.25
C LEU A 108 2.40 7.43 -1.01
N TYR A 109 2.01 6.25 -1.49
CA TYR A 109 2.88 5.09 -1.58
C TYR A 109 3.24 4.85 -3.03
N VAL A 110 4.53 4.69 -3.29
CA VAL A 110 5.09 4.48 -4.62
C VAL A 110 5.54 3.03 -4.70
N LEU A 111 4.81 2.24 -5.49
CA LEU A 111 4.96 0.79 -5.54
C LEU A 111 6.06 0.42 -6.55
N LEU A 112 7.25 0.06 -6.05
CA LEU A 112 8.32 -0.49 -6.88
C LEU A 112 8.31 -2.01 -6.86
N GLY A 113 8.81 -2.59 -7.95
CA GLY A 113 8.89 -4.05 -8.10
C GLY A 113 7.52 -4.72 -8.12
N ASN A 114 7.54 -6.05 -8.24
CA ASN A 114 6.30 -6.83 -8.23
C ASN A 114 5.81 -7.01 -6.80
N GLY A 115 4.57 -6.62 -6.55
CA GLY A 115 3.84 -6.96 -5.34
C GLY A 115 2.92 -8.15 -5.54
N ARG A 116 2.02 -8.34 -4.58
CA ARG A 116 0.98 -9.36 -4.63
C ARG A 116 -0.39 -8.74 -4.40
N ARG A 117 -1.43 -9.28 -5.00
CA ARG A 117 -2.83 -8.83 -4.79
C ARG A 117 -3.68 -9.94 -4.20
N LYS A 118 -4.48 -9.62 -3.18
CA LYS A 118 -5.31 -10.58 -2.45
C LYS A 118 -6.55 -10.00 -1.82
N SER A 119 -7.56 -10.85 -1.69
CA SER A 119 -8.75 -10.58 -0.89
C SER A 119 -8.56 -11.08 0.55
N ILE A 120 -8.97 -10.27 1.52
CA ILE A 120 -8.87 -10.59 2.95
C ILE A 120 -10.05 -9.94 3.70
N SER A 121 -10.57 -10.59 4.74
CA SER A 121 -11.64 -9.97 5.53
C SER A 121 -11.16 -8.73 6.26
N LEU A 122 -11.99 -7.69 6.30
CA LEU A 122 -11.72 -6.46 7.04
C LEU A 122 -11.33 -6.78 8.50
N SER A 123 -12.04 -7.72 9.13
CA SER A 123 -11.75 -8.14 10.50
C SER A 123 -10.33 -8.72 10.67
N ALA A 124 -9.80 -9.43 9.67
CA ALA A 124 -8.46 -9.97 9.73
C ALA A 124 -7.40 -8.87 9.59
N VAL A 125 -7.60 -7.92 8.67
CA VAL A 125 -6.71 -6.76 8.51
C VAL A 125 -6.73 -5.86 9.74
N MET A 126 -7.89 -5.68 10.37
CA MET A 126 -8.03 -4.88 11.59
C MET A 126 -7.41 -5.56 12.82
N ARG A 127 -7.25 -6.89 12.80
CA ARG A 127 -6.52 -7.66 13.83
C ARG A 127 -5.02 -7.73 13.55
N MET A 128 -4.56 -7.31 12.37
CA MET A 128 -3.14 -7.06 12.17
C MET A 128 -2.83 -5.79 12.99
N PHE A 129 -2.06 -5.99 14.07
CA PHE A 129 -1.61 -5.03 15.09
C PHE A 129 -2.61 -4.70 16.21
#